data_AF-A0A535D6U4-F1
#
_entry.id   AF-A0A535D6U4-F1
#
_cell.length_a   1.000
_cell.length_b   1.000
_cell.length_c   1.000
_cell.angle_alpha   90.00
_cell.angle_beta   90.00
_cell.angle_gamma   90.00
#
_symmetry.space_group_name_H-M   'P 1'
#
loop_
_entity.id
_entity.type
_entity.pdbx_description
1 polymer ?
#
loop_
_entity_poly.entity_id
_entity_poly.type
_entity_poly.pdbx_seq_one_letter_code
_entity_poly.pdbx_strand_id
1 'polypeptide(L)'
;WPLNRRILYNRASADPQGRPWSERKKYVWWDEEQRKWTGYDVPDFPVTRPPDYTPSPGATGMDAHSGSDPFIMKPDGKGWLFVPKGLKDGPLPAHYEPAESPVHNALYQQQSNPAAKYFQGKPYNRLAAVGDENYPIVITTYRLTEHHVSGAMTRWLPWLNALQPELFAEISPELAAEKNIKHGDWMIISTPRGEIDARAMVTKRMRPLLIKGRAVHQIGVPFHWGYQGKATGSITNDLAHMVLEPNVSIEEAKAFLCNIRPGRLP
;
A
#
# COMPACT_ATOMS: atom_id res chain seq x y z
N TRP A 1 -11.36 17.53 6.33
CA TRP A 1 -11.00 18.72 7.15
C TRP A 1 -9.68 19.26 6.61
N PRO A 2 -9.29 20.53 6.82
CA PRO A 2 -9.81 21.55 7.75
C PRO A 2 -10.90 22.46 7.18
N LEU A 3 -11.65 23.14 8.06
CA LEU A 3 -12.49 24.32 7.76
C LEU A 3 -13.38 24.20 6.51
N ASN A 4 -14.01 23.04 6.32
CA ASN A 4 -14.85 22.73 5.15
C ASN A 4 -14.15 22.80 3.78
N ARG A 5 -12.81 22.90 3.73
CA ARG A 5 -12.01 22.77 2.52
C ARG A 5 -12.18 21.36 1.98
N ARG A 6 -12.75 21.26 0.78
CA ARG A 6 -13.08 19.98 0.13
C ARG A 6 -11.90 19.45 -0.66
N ILE A 7 -11.07 20.34 -1.21
CA ILE A 7 -9.85 20.02 -1.94
C ILE A 7 -8.68 20.71 -1.24
N LEU A 8 -7.78 19.91 -0.68
CA LEU A 8 -6.54 20.43 -0.09
C LEU A 8 -5.63 20.99 -1.19
N TYR A 9 -4.83 21.99 -0.83
CA TYR A 9 -3.87 22.65 -1.71
C TYR A 9 -4.52 23.30 -2.94
N ASN A 10 -5.80 23.65 -2.85
CA ASN A 10 -6.56 24.18 -3.99
C ASN A 10 -5.99 25.52 -4.53
N ARG A 11 -5.16 26.26 -3.79
CA ARG A 11 -4.37 27.40 -4.31
C ARG A 11 -3.49 27.03 -5.51
N ALA A 12 -3.03 25.78 -5.61
CA ALA A 12 -2.27 25.28 -6.75
C ALA A 12 -3.10 25.09 -8.03
N SER A 13 -4.43 25.23 -7.95
CA SER A 13 -5.33 25.20 -9.12
C SER A 13 -5.33 26.49 -9.95
N ALA A 14 -4.67 27.53 -9.45
CA ALA A 14 -4.44 28.79 -10.13
C ALA A 14 -2.94 29.06 -10.33
N ASP A 15 -2.62 29.84 -11.34
CA ASP A 15 -1.28 30.30 -11.66
C ASP A 15 -0.71 31.22 -10.56
N PRO A 16 0.58 31.62 -10.66
CA PRO A 16 1.18 32.50 -9.67
C PRO A 16 0.47 33.85 -9.54
N GLN A 17 -0.24 34.32 -10.58
CA GLN A 17 -1.05 35.55 -10.59
C GLN A 17 -2.47 35.32 -10.06
N GLY A 18 -2.83 34.09 -9.66
CA GLY A 18 -4.15 33.74 -9.13
C GLY A 18 -5.25 33.56 -10.16
N ARG A 19 -4.89 33.43 -11.44
CA ARG A 19 -5.82 33.05 -12.50
C ARG A 19 -5.89 31.53 -12.59
N PRO A 20 -7.08 30.92 -12.71
CA PRO A 20 -7.19 29.48 -12.87
C PRO A 20 -6.39 28.97 -14.08
N TRP A 21 -5.73 27.82 -13.93
CA TRP A 21 -5.04 27.17 -15.07
C TRP A 21 -5.99 26.76 -16.20
N SER A 22 -7.27 26.56 -15.88
CA SER A 22 -8.31 26.17 -16.83
C SER A 22 -9.66 26.66 -16.34
N GLU A 23 -10.40 27.40 -17.18
CA GLU A 23 -11.76 27.83 -16.86
C GLU A 23 -12.70 26.66 -16.55
N ARG A 24 -12.57 25.56 -17.30
CA ARG A 24 -13.42 24.36 -17.13
C ARG A 24 -13.22 23.69 -15.77
N LYS A 25 -12.04 23.85 -15.16
CA LYS A 25 -11.64 23.16 -13.92
C LYS A 25 -11.19 24.15 -12.84
N LYS A 26 -11.61 25.41 -12.90
CA LYS A 26 -11.25 26.40 -11.89
C LYS A 26 -11.85 26.00 -10.54
N TYR A 27 -11.10 26.19 -9.47
CA TYR A 27 -11.56 25.94 -8.12
C TYR A 27 -11.52 27.21 -7.29
N VAL A 28 -10.33 27.78 -7.11
CA VAL A 28 -10.14 29.08 -6.45
C VAL A 28 -9.36 30.01 -7.36
N TRP A 29 -9.62 31.30 -7.22
CA TRP A 29 -8.95 32.37 -7.96
C TRP A 29 -8.85 33.62 -7.10
N TRP A 30 -7.95 34.52 -7.49
CA TRP A 30 -7.86 35.84 -6.88
C TRP A 30 -8.90 36.76 -7.50
N ASP A 31 -9.74 37.35 -6.66
CA ASP A 31 -10.68 38.41 -7.05
C ASP A 31 -10.02 39.76 -6.74
N GLU A 32 -9.58 40.46 -7.78
CA GLU A 32 -8.89 41.75 -7.65
C GLU A 32 -9.78 42.84 -7.07
N GLU A 33 -11.08 42.84 -7.40
CA GLU A 33 -12.03 43.84 -6.93
C GLU A 33 -12.27 43.69 -5.43
N GLN A 34 -12.44 42.44 -4.97
CA GLN A 34 -12.68 42.13 -3.56
C GLN A 34 -11.39 41.96 -2.74
N ARG A 35 -10.23 41.99 -3.41
CA ARG A 35 -8.90 41.74 -2.82
C ARG A 35 -8.85 40.48 -1.96
N LYS A 36 -9.39 39.37 -2.47
CA LYS A 36 -9.39 38.09 -1.76
C LYS A 36 -9.40 36.88 -2.69
N TRP A 37 -8.92 35.76 -2.18
CA TRP A 37 -9.16 34.44 -2.77
C TRP A 37 -10.62 34.05 -2.59
N THR A 38 -11.26 33.70 -3.70
CA THR A 38 -12.64 33.21 -3.75
C THR A 38 -12.69 31.98 -4.67
N GLY A 39 -13.84 31.33 -4.75
CA GLY A 39 -13.96 30.13 -5.57
C GLY A 39 -15.21 29.31 -5.33
N TYR A 40 -15.20 28.11 -5.90
CA TYR A 40 -16.20 27.07 -5.64
C TYR A 40 -15.88 26.24 -4.38
N ASP A 41 -14.66 26.35 -3.84
CA ASP A 41 -14.25 25.73 -2.59
C ASP A 41 -13.70 26.80 -1.62
N VAL A 42 -13.61 26.46 -0.33
CA VAL A 42 -12.95 27.31 0.67
C VAL A 42 -11.45 27.35 0.35
N PRO A 43 -10.82 28.53 0.18
CA PRO A 43 -9.39 28.61 -0.11
C PRO A 43 -8.54 27.93 0.97
N ASP A 44 -7.68 27.01 0.54
CA ASP A 44 -6.61 26.44 1.35
C ASP A 44 -5.38 27.35 1.35
N PHE A 45 -5.63 28.61 1.68
CA PHE A 45 -4.67 29.71 1.62
C PHE A 45 -5.16 30.89 2.46
N PRO A 46 -4.29 31.79 2.94
CA PRO A 46 -4.72 33.02 3.58
C PRO A 46 -5.57 33.85 2.61
N VAL A 47 -6.85 34.00 2.92
CA VAL A 47 -7.88 34.53 2.02
C VAL A 47 -7.55 35.92 1.50
N THR A 48 -6.91 36.77 2.30
CA THR A 48 -6.58 38.16 1.95
C THR A 48 -5.16 38.36 1.44
N ARG A 49 -4.37 37.29 1.29
CA ARG A 49 -2.98 37.40 0.82
C ARG A 49 -2.95 37.50 -0.71
N PRO A 50 -2.53 38.64 -1.28
CA PRO A 50 -2.54 38.82 -2.72
C PRO A 50 -1.47 37.94 -3.39
N PRO A 51 -1.63 37.57 -4.67
CA PRO A 51 -0.70 36.68 -5.38
C PRO A 51 0.73 37.21 -5.47
N ASP A 52 0.90 38.53 -5.50
CA ASP A 52 2.18 39.25 -5.58
C ASP A 52 2.84 39.49 -4.21
N TYR A 53 2.21 39.05 -3.11
CA TYR A 53 2.78 39.20 -1.76
C TYR A 53 4.15 38.53 -1.67
N THR A 54 5.16 39.33 -1.33
CA THR A 54 6.53 38.87 -1.06
C THR A 54 6.82 39.02 0.43
N PRO A 55 7.27 37.95 1.12
CA PRO A 55 7.56 38.00 2.54
C PRO A 55 8.79 38.89 2.82
N SER A 56 8.74 39.67 3.89
CA SER A 56 9.89 40.48 4.32
C SER A 56 11.04 39.59 4.80
N PRO A 57 12.31 40.04 4.68
CA PRO A 57 13.44 39.35 5.29
C PRO A 57 13.21 39.14 6.80
N GLY A 58 13.35 37.90 7.26
CA GLY A 58 13.12 37.54 8.67
C GLY A 58 11.64 37.30 9.05
N ALA A 59 10.70 37.32 8.10
CA ALA A 59 9.34 36.86 8.34
C ALA A 59 9.32 35.41 8.86
N THR A 60 8.37 35.10 9.75
CA THR A 60 8.26 33.79 10.39
C THR A 60 6.84 33.24 10.28
N GLY A 61 6.69 31.93 10.52
CA GLY A 61 5.40 31.26 10.48
C GLY A 61 4.69 31.46 9.14
N MET A 62 3.40 31.76 9.20
CA MET A 62 2.58 31.95 7.98
C MET A 62 2.99 33.18 7.17
N ASP A 63 3.59 34.20 7.77
CA ASP A 63 4.01 35.42 7.07
C ASP A 63 5.26 35.20 6.22
N ALA A 64 5.98 34.10 6.42
CA ALA A 64 7.10 33.70 5.57
C ALA A 64 6.68 33.11 4.21
N HIS A 65 5.39 32.79 4.03
CA HIS A 65 4.89 32.24 2.77
C HIS A 65 4.52 33.33 1.78
N SER A 66 5.04 33.26 0.55
CA SER A 66 4.64 34.20 -0.51
C SER A 66 3.15 34.04 -0.88
N GLY A 67 2.62 35.01 -1.63
CA GLY A 67 1.28 34.94 -2.23
C GLY A 67 1.12 33.87 -3.31
N SER A 68 2.23 33.28 -3.73
CA SER A 68 2.30 32.32 -4.83
C SER A 68 2.61 30.89 -4.42
N ASP A 69 2.96 30.64 -3.15
CA ASP A 69 3.38 29.32 -2.66
C ASP A 69 2.20 28.54 -2.04
N PRO A 70 1.62 27.54 -2.72
CA PRO A 70 0.29 27.01 -2.40
C PRO A 70 0.23 26.07 -1.19
N PHE A 71 1.36 25.57 -0.66
CA PHE A 71 1.37 24.52 0.37
C PHE A 71 1.59 25.09 1.77
N ILE A 72 0.55 25.65 2.38
CA ILE A 72 0.62 26.39 3.66
C ILE A 72 1.14 25.60 4.87
N MET A 73 1.11 24.27 4.81
CA MET A 73 1.61 23.40 5.89
C MET A 73 3.08 23.00 5.69
N LYS A 74 3.69 23.39 4.57
CA LYS A 74 5.10 23.13 4.26
C LYS A 74 5.92 24.38 4.63
N PRO A 75 7.03 24.28 5.37
CA PRO A 75 7.77 25.47 5.83
C PRO A 75 8.22 26.43 4.74
N ASP A 76 8.42 25.93 3.52
CA ASP A 76 8.82 26.69 2.34
C ASP A 76 7.66 26.95 1.36
N GLY A 77 6.44 26.55 1.72
CA GLY A 77 5.24 26.72 0.92
C GLY A 77 5.15 25.87 -0.35
N LYS A 78 6.07 24.91 -0.54
CA LYS A 78 6.23 24.19 -1.81
C LYS A 78 5.87 22.71 -1.73
N GLY A 79 5.50 22.16 -2.88
CA GLY A 79 5.36 20.72 -3.08
C GLY A 79 6.75 20.11 -3.25
N TRP A 80 7.12 19.17 -2.38
CA TRP A 80 8.45 18.57 -2.41
C TRP A 80 8.51 17.42 -3.41
N LEU A 81 9.26 17.62 -4.49
CA LEU A 81 9.74 16.53 -5.35
C LEU A 81 10.92 15.81 -4.70
N PHE A 82 11.88 16.59 -4.20
CA PHE A 82 12.95 16.13 -3.32
C PHE A 82 12.53 16.40 -1.88
N VAL A 83 12.49 15.37 -1.03
CA VAL A 83 12.03 15.47 0.36
C VAL A 83 13.22 15.73 1.28
N PRO A 84 13.40 16.96 1.81
CA PRO A 84 14.61 17.33 2.54
C PRO A 84 14.65 16.78 3.97
N LYS A 85 13.51 16.37 4.54
CA LYS A 85 13.42 15.86 5.92
C LYS A 85 12.23 14.95 6.13
N GLY A 86 12.35 14.07 7.13
CA GLY A 86 11.26 13.25 7.64
C GLY A 86 11.26 11.81 7.14
N LEU A 87 11.85 11.53 5.97
CA LEU A 87 12.06 10.18 5.45
C LEU A 87 13.41 9.63 5.90
N LYS A 88 13.43 8.35 6.28
CA LYS A 88 14.63 7.65 6.76
C LYS A 88 15.38 6.89 5.67
N ASP A 89 14.75 6.67 4.53
CA ASP A 89 15.22 5.81 3.44
C ASP A 89 15.53 6.56 2.14
N GLY A 90 15.43 7.89 2.17
CA GLY A 90 15.96 8.75 1.12
C GLY A 90 15.05 9.93 0.78
N PRO A 91 15.59 10.96 0.10
CA PRO A 91 14.84 12.14 -0.30
C PRO A 91 14.04 11.94 -1.60
N LEU A 92 14.29 10.85 -2.33
CA LEU A 92 13.62 10.47 -3.57
C LEU A 92 13.28 8.98 -3.50
N PRO A 93 12.15 8.53 -4.09
CA PRO A 93 11.83 7.11 -4.18
C PRO A 93 12.91 6.35 -4.97
N ALA A 94 13.28 5.18 -4.46
CA ALA A 94 14.16 4.24 -5.14
C ALA A 94 13.54 2.83 -5.05
N HIS A 95 13.68 2.06 -6.13
CA HIS A 95 13.24 0.66 -6.14
C HIS A 95 14.15 -0.20 -5.28
N TYR A 96 13.56 -1.01 -4.41
CA TYR A 96 14.23 -2.12 -3.75
C TYR A 96 13.32 -3.34 -3.79
N GLU A 97 13.91 -4.52 -3.90
CA GLU A 97 13.14 -5.76 -3.78
C GLU A 97 12.61 -5.94 -2.35
N PRO A 98 11.46 -6.59 -2.16
CA PRO A 98 10.97 -6.96 -0.83
C PRO A 98 12.01 -7.82 -0.09
N ALA A 99 11.88 -7.88 1.24
CA ALA A 99 12.80 -8.62 2.09
C ALA A 99 12.87 -10.11 1.71
N GLU A 100 11.75 -10.66 1.25
CA GLU A 100 11.67 -11.95 0.58
C GLU A 100 11.31 -11.72 -0.88
N SER A 101 12.21 -12.07 -1.79
CA SER A 101 11.97 -11.91 -3.23
C SER A 101 12.39 -13.17 -3.98
N PRO A 102 11.62 -13.63 -4.97
CA PRO A 102 11.98 -14.78 -5.79
C PRO A 102 13.11 -14.43 -6.78
N VAL A 103 13.50 -13.15 -6.85
CA VAL A 103 14.49 -12.62 -7.79
C VAL A 103 15.46 -11.66 -7.12
N HIS A 104 16.64 -11.53 -7.73
CA HIS A 104 17.60 -10.49 -7.36
C HIS A 104 17.23 -9.15 -8.00
N ASN A 105 17.47 -8.07 -7.25
CA ASN A 105 17.26 -6.69 -7.69
C ASN A 105 17.95 -6.47 -9.04
N ALA A 106 17.19 -5.99 -10.03
CA ALA A 106 17.69 -5.77 -11.37
C ALA A 106 18.32 -4.39 -11.58
N LEU A 107 18.05 -3.43 -10.68
CA LEU A 107 18.43 -2.02 -10.84
C LEU A 107 19.65 -1.65 -10.00
N TYR A 108 19.78 -2.22 -8.79
CA TYR A 108 20.81 -1.85 -7.83
C TYR A 108 21.47 -3.09 -7.20
N GLN A 109 22.70 -2.92 -6.71
CA GLN A 109 23.38 -3.94 -5.91
C GLN A 109 22.70 -4.15 -4.55
N GLN A 110 22.08 -3.11 -4.02
CA GLN A 110 21.30 -3.18 -2.78
C GLN A 110 19.99 -3.93 -3.04
N GLN A 111 19.84 -5.12 -2.46
CA GLN A 111 18.66 -5.96 -2.67
C GLN A 111 17.38 -5.29 -2.14
N SER A 112 17.28 -5.17 -0.82
CA SER A 112 16.12 -4.62 -0.12
C SER A 112 16.44 -3.25 0.51
N ASN A 113 15.42 -2.51 0.92
CA ASN A 113 15.57 -1.17 1.51
C ASN A 113 16.60 -1.22 2.67
N PRO A 114 17.72 -0.48 2.58
CA PRO A 114 18.80 -0.57 3.57
C PRO A 114 18.41 -0.04 4.95
N ALA A 115 17.34 0.74 5.05
CA ALA A 115 16.81 1.25 6.31
C ALA A 115 15.72 0.36 6.92
N ALA A 116 15.30 -0.72 6.26
CA ALA A 116 14.30 -1.65 6.78
C ALA A 116 14.73 -2.26 8.12
N LYS A 117 13.76 -2.48 9.01
CA LYS A 117 14.02 -3.00 10.36
C LYS A 117 13.76 -4.50 10.38
N TYR A 118 14.82 -5.25 10.64
CA TYR A 118 14.78 -6.71 10.72
C TYR A 118 14.78 -7.18 12.18
N PHE A 119 13.87 -8.09 12.54
CA PHE A 119 13.91 -8.80 13.83
C PHE A 119 14.78 -10.05 13.73
N GLN A 120 16.10 -9.86 13.79
CA GLN A 120 17.07 -10.95 13.67
C GLN A 120 17.03 -11.92 14.86
N GLY A 121 17.39 -13.19 14.61
CA GLY A 121 17.53 -14.20 15.66
C GLY A 121 16.22 -14.66 16.30
N LYS A 122 15.05 -14.32 15.74
CA LYS A 122 13.74 -14.76 16.22
C LYS A 122 13.30 -16.03 15.49
N PRO A 123 13.20 -17.20 16.15
CA PRO A 123 12.83 -18.46 15.50
C PRO A 123 11.47 -18.42 14.81
N TYR A 124 10.53 -17.62 15.34
CA TYR A 124 9.18 -17.44 14.80
C TYR A 124 9.10 -16.48 13.61
N ASN A 125 10.19 -15.81 13.24
CA ASN A 125 10.23 -14.82 12.16
C ASN A 125 11.40 -15.07 11.20
N ARG A 126 11.67 -16.34 10.89
CA ARG A 126 12.66 -16.71 9.88
C ARG A 126 12.23 -16.16 8.52
N LEU A 127 13.18 -15.74 7.69
CA LEU A 127 12.89 -15.25 6.34
C LEU A 127 13.26 -16.31 5.30
N ALA A 128 12.53 -16.33 4.19
CA ALA A 128 12.98 -17.04 3.00
C ALA A 128 14.18 -16.28 2.40
N ALA A 129 15.20 -17.02 1.96
CA ALA A 129 16.33 -16.40 1.29
C ALA A 129 15.89 -15.81 -0.07
N VAL A 130 16.64 -14.85 -0.58
CA VAL A 130 16.41 -14.33 -1.94
C VAL A 130 16.59 -15.47 -2.94
N GLY A 131 15.57 -15.71 -3.77
CA GLY A 131 15.57 -16.79 -4.76
C GLY A 131 15.45 -18.21 -4.16
N ASP A 132 15.01 -18.35 -2.90
CA ASP A 132 14.84 -19.65 -2.25
C ASP A 132 13.90 -20.57 -3.04
N GLU A 133 14.43 -21.71 -3.49
CA GLU A 133 13.69 -22.69 -4.27
C GLU A 133 12.60 -23.40 -3.46
N ASN A 134 12.71 -23.41 -2.13
CA ASN A 134 11.70 -23.99 -1.24
C ASN A 134 10.45 -23.10 -1.15
N TYR A 135 10.59 -21.79 -1.40
CA TYR A 135 9.49 -20.82 -1.32
C TYR A 135 9.48 -19.91 -2.57
N PRO A 136 9.24 -20.44 -3.77
CA PRO A 136 9.43 -19.70 -5.01
C PRO A 136 8.23 -18.84 -5.43
N ILE A 137 7.13 -18.88 -4.68
CA ILE A 137 5.83 -18.30 -5.05
C ILE A 137 5.58 -17.04 -4.23
N VAL A 138 5.23 -15.94 -4.89
CA VAL A 138 4.86 -14.70 -4.18
C VAL A 138 3.44 -14.83 -3.66
N ILE A 139 3.23 -14.49 -2.40
CA ILE A 139 1.90 -14.37 -1.78
C ILE A 139 1.59 -12.89 -1.55
N THR A 140 0.35 -12.52 -1.87
CA THR A 140 -0.23 -11.22 -1.54
C THR A 140 -1.51 -11.39 -0.73
N THR A 141 -1.76 -10.48 0.22
CA THR A 141 -3.00 -10.47 0.99
C THR A 141 -3.90 -9.30 0.63
N TYR A 142 -5.21 -9.54 0.54
CA TYR A 142 -6.17 -8.52 0.13
C TYR A 142 -7.53 -8.68 0.82
N ARG A 143 -8.48 -7.84 0.41
CA ARG A 143 -9.81 -7.75 1.00
C ARG A 143 -10.91 -8.25 0.06
N LEU A 144 -11.97 -8.76 0.63
CA LEU A 144 -13.23 -9.07 -0.04
C LEU A 144 -14.29 -8.06 0.38
N THR A 145 -15.24 -7.81 -0.52
CA THR A 145 -16.36 -6.88 -0.29
C THR A 145 -17.17 -7.27 0.93
N GLU A 146 -17.33 -8.58 1.14
CA GLU A 146 -18.22 -9.18 2.14
C GLU A 146 -17.59 -9.25 3.54
N HIS A 147 -16.30 -8.92 3.70
CA HIS A 147 -15.60 -9.05 4.98
C HIS A 147 -14.82 -7.81 5.38
N HIS A 148 -14.75 -7.57 6.69
CA HIS A 148 -14.10 -6.38 7.25
C HIS A 148 -12.92 -6.76 8.15
N VAL A 149 -11.74 -6.24 7.84
CA VAL A 149 -10.48 -6.44 8.58
C VAL A 149 -10.20 -7.93 8.83
N SER A 150 -10.05 -8.42 10.06
CA SER A 150 -9.82 -9.85 10.37
C SER A 150 -11.11 -10.69 10.38
N GLY A 151 -12.21 -10.11 9.89
CA GLY A 151 -13.53 -10.69 9.91
C GLY A 151 -14.17 -10.79 11.29
N ALA A 152 -13.58 -10.17 12.33
CA ALA A 152 -14.06 -10.25 13.71
C ALA A 152 -15.53 -9.83 13.88
N MET A 153 -16.03 -8.94 13.02
CA MET A 153 -17.45 -8.58 12.95
C MET A 153 -18.19 -9.46 11.94
N THR A 154 -17.69 -9.51 10.70
CA THR A 154 -18.42 -10.06 9.56
C THR A 154 -18.57 -11.57 9.59
N ARG A 155 -17.65 -12.32 10.22
CA ARG A 155 -17.73 -13.78 10.35
C ARG A 155 -18.83 -14.27 11.30
N TRP A 156 -19.51 -13.37 12.00
CA TRP A 156 -20.69 -13.67 12.82
C TRP A 156 -22.02 -13.44 12.08
N LEU A 157 -21.97 -12.82 10.90
CA LEU A 157 -23.14 -12.46 10.10
C LEU A 157 -23.43 -13.57 9.07
N PRO A 158 -24.51 -14.36 9.24
CA PRO A 158 -24.77 -15.51 8.37
C PRO A 158 -24.87 -15.19 6.88
N TRP A 159 -25.41 -14.03 6.52
CA TRP A 159 -25.53 -13.63 5.11
C TRP A 159 -24.19 -13.40 4.44
N LEU A 160 -23.23 -12.80 5.15
CA LEU A 160 -21.88 -12.59 4.61
C LEU A 160 -21.13 -13.90 4.51
N ASN A 161 -21.29 -14.78 5.50
CA ASN A 161 -20.70 -16.11 5.48
C ASN A 161 -21.30 -17.00 4.37
N ALA A 162 -22.58 -16.81 4.02
CA ALA A 162 -23.17 -17.52 2.89
C ALA A 162 -22.52 -17.13 1.55
N LEU A 163 -22.02 -15.89 1.44
CA LEU A 163 -21.31 -15.39 0.26
C LEU A 163 -19.83 -15.80 0.24
N GLN A 164 -19.17 -15.76 1.40
CA GLN A 164 -17.76 -16.10 1.57
C GLN A 164 -17.60 -17.06 2.77
N PRO A 165 -17.85 -18.38 2.59
CA PRO A 165 -17.96 -19.32 3.71
C PRO A 165 -16.61 -19.80 4.25
N GLU A 166 -15.61 -19.94 3.39
CA GLU A 166 -14.33 -20.59 3.72
C GLU A 166 -13.16 -19.73 3.24
N LEU A 167 -12.05 -19.77 3.97
CA LEU A 167 -10.80 -19.19 3.49
C LEU A 167 -10.41 -19.88 2.18
N PHE A 168 -10.10 -19.09 1.17
CA PHE A 168 -9.60 -19.56 -0.11
C PHE A 168 -8.33 -18.81 -0.49
N ALA A 169 -7.61 -19.35 -1.48
CA ALA A 169 -6.56 -18.60 -2.14
C ALA A 169 -6.63 -18.78 -3.65
N GLU A 170 -6.44 -17.66 -4.33
CA GLU A 170 -6.50 -17.53 -5.77
C GLU A 170 -5.16 -17.94 -6.38
N ILE A 171 -5.20 -18.88 -7.31
CA ILE A 171 -4.03 -19.40 -8.00
C ILE A 171 -4.28 -19.44 -9.50
N SER A 172 -3.23 -19.26 -10.31
CA SER A 172 -3.36 -19.35 -11.77
C SER A 172 -3.57 -20.80 -12.21
N PRO A 173 -4.19 -21.05 -13.38
CA PRO A 173 -4.32 -22.40 -13.94
C PRO A 173 -2.96 -23.09 -14.15
N GLU A 174 -1.92 -22.34 -14.52
CA GLU A 174 -0.55 -22.85 -14.71
C GLU A 174 0.02 -23.36 -13.40
N LEU A 175 -0.01 -22.55 -12.33
CA LEU A 175 0.47 -22.97 -11.02
C LEU A 175 -0.33 -24.15 -10.47
N ALA A 176 -1.65 -24.15 -10.67
CA ALA A 176 -2.52 -25.25 -10.27
C ALA A 176 -2.14 -26.56 -10.96
N ALA A 177 -1.86 -26.53 -12.27
CA ALA A 177 -1.40 -27.68 -13.03
C ALA A 177 -0.02 -28.16 -12.57
N GLU A 178 0.94 -27.24 -12.38
CA GLU A 178 2.29 -27.56 -11.89
C GLU A 178 2.29 -28.21 -10.50
N LYS A 179 1.36 -27.80 -9.62
CA LYS A 179 1.24 -28.30 -8.24
C LYS A 179 0.20 -29.40 -8.08
N ASN A 180 -0.47 -29.82 -9.16
CA ASN A 180 -1.55 -30.81 -9.16
C ASN A 180 -2.68 -30.47 -8.16
N ILE A 181 -3.12 -29.21 -8.17
CA ILE A 181 -4.21 -28.69 -7.31
C ILE A 181 -5.44 -28.44 -8.19
N LYS A 182 -6.61 -28.95 -7.78
CA LYS A 182 -7.87 -28.72 -8.48
C LYS A 182 -8.65 -27.57 -7.85
N HIS A 183 -9.50 -26.93 -8.65
CA HIS A 183 -10.41 -25.91 -8.16
C HIS A 183 -11.36 -26.47 -7.11
N GLY A 184 -11.48 -25.80 -5.97
CA GLY A 184 -12.33 -26.19 -4.83
C GLY A 184 -11.70 -27.18 -3.85
N ASP A 185 -10.56 -27.80 -4.19
CA ASP A 185 -9.85 -28.70 -3.28
C ASP A 185 -9.12 -27.91 -2.18
N TRP A 186 -8.78 -28.59 -1.10
CA TRP A 186 -7.92 -28.03 -0.07
C TRP A 186 -6.46 -28.01 -0.53
N MET A 187 -5.77 -26.92 -0.21
CA MET A 187 -4.33 -26.81 -0.34
C MET A 187 -3.72 -26.21 0.92
N ILE A 188 -2.47 -26.58 1.17
CA ILE A 188 -1.65 -26.02 2.24
C ILE A 188 -0.71 -24.98 1.64
N ILE A 189 -0.68 -23.81 2.26
CA ILE A 189 0.23 -22.71 1.94
C ILE A 189 1.26 -22.65 3.07
N SER A 190 2.53 -22.76 2.72
CA SER A 190 3.62 -22.80 3.69
C SER A 190 4.63 -21.71 3.45
N THR A 191 5.22 -21.27 4.54
CA THR A 191 6.30 -20.29 4.57
C THR A 191 7.26 -20.67 5.72
N PRO A 192 8.51 -20.16 5.81
CA PRO A 192 9.37 -20.43 6.97
C PRO A 192 8.79 -20.15 8.36
N ARG A 193 7.68 -19.40 8.47
CA ARG A 193 6.98 -19.09 9.73
C ARG A 193 5.92 -20.12 10.11
N GLY A 194 5.30 -20.79 9.15
CA GLY A 194 4.16 -21.66 9.42
C GLY A 194 3.42 -22.09 8.17
N GLU A 195 2.36 -22.85 8.39
CA GLU A 195 1.46 -23.36 7.36
C GLU A 195 0.01 -22.98 7.68
N ILE A 196 -0.78 -22.74 6.64
CA ILE A 196 -2.25 -22.62 6.72
C ILE A 196 -2.89 -23.50 5.64
N ASP A 197 -4.18 -23.81 5.80
CA ASP A 197 -4.99 -24.47 4.78
C ASP A 197 -6.07 -23.54 4.21
N ALA A 198 -6.26 -23.59 2.90
CA ALA A 198 -7.26 -22.79 2.20
C ALA A 198 -7.86 -23.58 1.03
N ARG A 199 -9.08 -23.23 0.62
CA ARG A 199 -9.65 -23.71 -0.63
C ARG A 199 -8.92 -23.12 -1.83
N ALA A 200 -8.63 -23.94 -2.83
CA ALA A 200 -8.01 -23.46 -4.06
C ALA A 200 -9.04 -22.83 -5.00
N MET A 201 -8.93 -21.52 -5.24
CA MET A 201 -9.68 -20.83 -6.28
C MET A 201 -8.82 -20.69 -7.54
N VAL A 202 -8.82 -21.73 -8.38
CA VAL A 202 -8.13 -21.67 -9.68
C VAL A 202 -8.83 -20.67 -10.59
N THR A 203 -8.12 -19.64 -11.04
CA THR A 203 -8.71 -18.53 -11.80
C THR A 203 -7.73 -17.89 -12.78
N LYS A 204 -8.20 -17.54 -13.99
CA LYS A 204 -7.42 -16.83 -15.03
C LYS A 204 -7.13 -15.36 -14.70
N ARG A 205 -7.69 -14.85 -13.59
CA ARG A 205 -7.38 -13.50 -13.06
C ARG A 205 -5.98 -13.45 -12.47
N MET A 206 -5.50 -14.55 -11.90
CA MET A 206 -4.11 -14.71 -11.51
C MET A 206 -3.29 -15.14 -12.72
N ARG A 207 -2.13 -14.51 -12.91
CA ARG A 207 -1.22 -14.83 -14.01
C ARG A 207 0.22 -14.87 -13.51
N PRO A 208 1.03 -15.84 -13.96
CA PRO A 208 2.46 -15.80 -13.74
C PRO A 208 3.07 -14.55 -14.39
N LEU A 209 4.10 -13.98 -13.77
CA LEU A 209 4.91 -12.92 -14.36
C LEU A 209 6.14 -13.54 -15.02
N LEU A 210 6.53 -13.02 -16.18
CA LEU A 210 7.79 -13.40 -16.82
C LEU A 210 8.88 -12.42 -16.39
N ILE A 211 9.79 -12.85 -15.52
CA ILE A 211 10.89 -12.03 -15.01
C ILE A 211 12.21 -12.68 -15.43
N LYS A 212 13.00 -11.98 -16.25
CA LYS A 212 14.28 -12.47 -16.80
C LYS A 212 14.17 -13.89 -17.42
N GLY A 213 13.08 -14.16 -18.13
CA GLY A 213 12.83 -15.45 -18.77
C GLY A 213 12.32 -16.57 -17.85
N ARG A 214 12.14 -16.30 -16.55
CA ARG A 214 11.56 -17.23 -15.57
C ARG A 214 10.11 -16.86 -15.27
N ALA A 215 9.23 -17.85 -15.25
CA ALA A 215 7.89 -17.69 -14.71
C ALA A 215 7.96 -17.53 -13.19
N VAL A 216 7.44 -16.43 -12.68
CA VAL A 216 7.27 -16.15 -11.25
C VAL A 216 5.78 -16.17 -10.95
N HIS A 217 5.37 -17.16 -10.16
CA HIS A 217 3.99 -17.35 -9.78
C HIS A 217 3.60 -16.44 -8.62
N GLN A 218 2.33 -16.04 -8.61
CA GLN A 218 1.74 -15.25 -7.55
C GLN A 218 0.42 -15.89 -7.10
N ILE A 219 0.18 -15.91 -5.80
CA ILE A 219 -1.09 -16.33 -5.20
C ILE A 219 -1.69 -15.20 -4.38
N GLY A 220 -3.02 -15.21 -4.30
CA GLY A 220 -3.77 -14.20 -3.59
C GLY A 220 -4.56 -14.80 -2.44
N VAL A 221 -4.36 -14.32 -1.21
CA VAL A 221 -5.00 -14.89 0.00
C VAL A 221 -5.71 -13.77 0.78
N PRO A 222 -7.04 -13.79 0.91
CA PRO A 222 -7.74 -12.88 1.82
C PRO A 222 -7.30 -13.10 3.27
N PHE A 223 -7.37 -12.08 4.12
CA PHE A 223 -6.94 -12.16 5.54
C PHE A 223 -8.10 -12.09 6.54
N HIS A 224 -9.29 -12.53 6.12
CA HIS A 224 -10.53 -12.32 6.86
C HIS A 224 -10.92 -13.43 7.83
N TRP A 225 -10.20 -14.57 7.85
CA TRP A 225 -10.54 -15.73 8.66
C TRP A 225 -9.69 -15.86 9.93
N GLY A 226 -10.11 -16.79 10.79
CA GLY A 226 -9.50 -17.10 12.07
C GLY A 226 -10.32 -18.14 12.84
N TYR A 227 -9.86 -18.48 14.04
CA TYR A 227 -10.36 -19.64 14.79
C TYR A 227 -11.75 -19.46 15.44
N GLN A 228 -12.29 -18.24 15.52
CA GLN A 228 -13.61 -17.95 16.10
C GLN A 228 -14.55 -17.24 15.13
N GLY A 229 -15.85 -17.57 15.19
CA GLY A 229 -16.91 -17.04 14.34
C GLY A 229 -17.88 -18.14 13.90
N LYS A 230 -18.93 -17.77 13.15
CA LYS A 230 -19.80 -18.75 12.48
C LYS A 230 -19.14 -19.35 11.23
N ALA A 231 -18.19 -18.63 10.63
CA ALA A 231 -17.26 -19.12 9.62
C ALA A 231 -15.85 -19.08 10.22
N THR A 232 -15.20 -20.24 10.30
CA THR A 232 -13.83 -20.39 10.83
C THR A 232 -12.86 -20.74 9.71
N GLY A 233 -11.57 -20.53 9.95
CA GLY A 233 -10.50 -20.85 9.02
C GLY A 233 -9.15 -20.44 9.60
N SER A 234 -8.07 -20.73 8.90
CA SER A 234 -6.73 -20.33 9.34
C SER A 234 -6.56 -18.80 9.31
N ILE A 235 -5.51 -18.32 9.99
CA ILE A 235 -5.15 -16.90 10.02
C ILE A 235 -4.05 -16.65 8.99
N THR A 236 -4.35 -15.91 7.93
CA THR A 236 -3.38 -15.63 6.84
C THR A 236 -2.11 -14.93 7.33
N ASN A 237 -2.21 -14.11 8.39
CA ASN A 237 -1.05 -13.44 8.99
C ASN A 237 -0.06 -14.40 9.66
N ASP A 238 -0.43 -15.66 9.92
CA ASP A 238 0.51 -16.67 10.42
C ASP A 238 1.63 -16.98 9.40
N LEU A 239 1.42 -16.59 8.14
CA LEU A 239 2.42 -16.73 7.07
C LEU A 239 3.34 -15.50 6.92
N ALA A 240 2.90 -14.33 7.39
CA ALA A 240 3.58 -13.06 7.12
C ALA A 240 4.85 -12.90 7.96
N HIS A 241 5.84 -12.19 7.42
CA HIS A 241 7.04 -11.85 8.16
C HIS A 241 6.97 -10.44 8.75
N MET A 242 7.59 -10.26 9.91
CA MET A 242 7.81 -8.95 10.52
C MET A 242 9.14 -8.39 10.03
N VAL A 243 9.14 -7.80 8.84
CA VAL A 243 10.18 -6.84 8.43
C VAL A 243 9.47 -5.51 8.30
N LEU A 244 9.93 -4.51 9.04
CA LEU A 244 9.19 -3.27 9.19
C LEU A 244 9.76 -2.16 8.32
N GLU A 245 8.87 -1.42 7.71
CA GLU A 245 9.18 -0.19 6.97
C GLU A 245 9.86 0.84 7.93
N PRO A 246 10.94 1.52 7.51
CA PRO A 246 11.74 2.36 8.39
C PRO A 246 10.97 3.50 9.08
N ASN A 247 10.07 4.15 8.35
CA ASN A 247 9.42 5.39 8.76
C ASN A 247 8.34 5.15 9.81
N VAL A 248 7.36 4.28 9.54
CA VAL A 248 6.19 4.02 10.41
C VAL A 248 6.17 2.63 11.06
N SER A 249 7.10 1.76 10.71
CA SER A 249 7.26 0.42 11.32
C SER A 249 6.09 -0.53 11.06
N ILE A 250 5.44 -0.43 9.90
CA ILE A 250 4.42 -1.39 9.44
C ILE A 250 5.11 -2.54 8.71
N GLU A 251 4.62 -3.75 8.93
CA GLU A 251 5.10 -4.99 8.29
C GLU A 251 4.65 -5.14 6.83
N GLU A 252 5.45 -5.88 6.06
CA GLU A 252 5.10 -6.28 4.69
C GLU A 252 4.09 -7.44 4.70
N ALA A 253 2.92 -7.19 4.12
CA ALA A 253 1.84 -8.17 4.03
C ALA A 253 1.27 -8.30 2.60
N LYS A 254 1.94 -7.71 1.60
CA LYS A 254 1.52 -7.66 0.19
C LYS A 254 2.48 -8.39 -0.72
N ALA A 255 3.75 -8.55 -0.34
CA ALA A 255 4.73 -9.31 -1.11
C ALA A 255 5.70 -10.04 -0.18
N PHE A 256 5.50 -11.36 -0.04
CA PHE A 256 6.42 -12.27 0.65
C PHE A 256 6.37 -13.65 -0.01
N LEU A 257 7.19 -14.59 0.44
CA LEU A 257 7.39 -15.85 -0.26
C LEU A 257 6.72 -17.04 0.43
N CYS A 258 6.19 -17.94 -0.39
CA CYS A 258 5.52 -19.16 0.04
C CYS A 258 5.79 -20.33 -0.90
N ASN A 259 5.31 -21.50 -0.48
CA ASN A 259 5.07 -22.65 -1.31
C ASN A 259 3.64 -23.14 -1.11
N ILE A 260 3.15 -23.96 -2.03
CA ILE A 260 1.83 -24.59 -1.93
C ILE A 260 1.90 -26.07 -2.27
N ARG A 261 0.99 -26.85 -1.67
CA ARG A 261 0.81 -28.28 -1.97
C ARG A 261 -0.66 -28.70 -1.76
N PRO A 262 -1.15 -29.73 -2.47
CA PRO A 262 -2.45 -30.32 -2.16
C PRO A 262 -2.51 -30.83 -0.71
N GLY A 263 -3.68 -30.68 -0.07
CA GLY A 263 -3.93 -31.22 1.26
C GLY A 263 -4.60 -30.23 2.20
N ARG A 264 -4.91 -30.71 3.41
CA ARG A 264 -5.53 -29.95 4.49
C ARG A 264 -4.74 -30.18 5.77
N LEU A 265 -4.62 -29.17 6.62
CA LEU A 265 -3.99 -29.35 7.93
C LEU A 265 -4.85 -30.27 8.82
N PRO A 266 -4.23 -31.02 9.78
CA PRO A 266 -4.93 -31.89 10.71
C PRO A 266 -5.94 -31.18 11.62
#